data_AF-A0A1Y3CH12-F1
#
_entry.id   AF-A0A1Y3CH12-F1
#
_cell.length_a   1.000
_cell.length_b   1.000
_cell.length_c   1.000
_cell.angle_alpha   90.00
_cell.angle_beta   90.00
_cell.angle_gamma   90.00
#
_symmetry.space_group_name_H-M   'P 1'
#
loop_
_entity.id
_entity.type
_entity.pdbx_description
1 polymer ?
#
loop_
_entity_poly.entity_id
_entity_poly.type
_entity_poly.pdbx_seq_one_letter_code
_entity_poly.pdbx_strand_id
1 'polypeptide(L)'
;MSAITPYDWAIIAFVIGVTFLCVFMLTVPLLLGGKSWGRAKQEQFESGVVGAGGARIRLSAKFYLVAIFFVVFDLEALYLYAWATSVREVGWIGFATAAVFILVLLVGLIYELSTGALNWAPSDKRKAVGIKPKIGSPNMNLADITRFNSIEELVIDPTGQIPAQSSGRVKAKTPATSSIKE
;
A
#
# COMPACT_ATOMS: atom_id res chain seq x y z
N MET A 1 25.83 -30.80 33.83
CA MET A 1 24.61 -30.03 34.18
C MET A 1 24.83 -28.61 33.66
N SER A 2 24.31 -28.30 32.47
CA SER A 2 24.44 -26.97 31.86
C SER A 2 23.70 -25.96 32.72
N ALA A 3 24.43 -25.05 33.37
CA ALA A 3 23.86 -23.97 34.15
C ALA A 3 23.10 -23.05 33.20
N ILE A 4 21.82 -22.81 33.48
CA ILE A 4 21.00 -21.81 32.80
C ILE A 4 21.64 -20.46 33.09
N THR A 5 22.02 -19.75 32.04
CA THR A 5 22.67 -18.45 32.16
C THR A 5 21.62 -17.34 32.32
N PRO A 6 22.03 -16.12 32.74
CA PRO A 6 21.09 -14.99 32.86
C PRO A 6 20.37 -14.62 31.54
N TYR A 7 21.01 -14.84 30.38
CA TYR A 7 20.39 -14.58 29.09
C TYR A 7 19.28 -15.60 28.77
N ASP A 8 19.49 -16.87 29.13
CA ASP A 8 18.47 -17.92 28.98
C ASP A 8 17.22 -17.58 29.81
N TRP A 9 17.41 -17.08 31.04
CA TRP A 9 16.31 -16.66 31.90
C TRP A 9 15.54 -15.47 31.31
N ALA A 10 16.25 -14.48 30.76
CA ALA A 10 15.61 -13.33 30.12
C ALA A 10 14.76 -13.74 28.91
N ILE A 11 15.26 -14.66 28.08
CA ILE A 11 14.53 -15.18 26.92
C ILE A 11 13.28 -15.95 27.37
N ILE A 12 13.42 -16.84 28.37
CA ILE A 12 12.31 -17.61 28.90
C ILE A 12 11.23 -16.68 29.48
N ALA A 13 11.63 -15.69 30.28
CA ALA A 13 10.71 -14.73 30.87
C ALA A 13 9.98 -13.91 29.79
N PHE A 14 10.70 -13.47 28.74
CA PHE A 14 10.10 -12.74 27.62
C PHE A 14 9.07 -13.59 26.87
N VAL A 15 9.42 -14.83 26.51
CA VAL A 15 8.52 -15.73 25.77
C VAL A 15 7.27 -16.06 26.58
N ILE A 16 7.43 -16.37 27.87
CA ILE A 16 6.30 -16.65 28.76
C ILE A 16 5.44 -15.40 28.90
N GLY A 17 6.04 -14.23 29.12
CA GLY A 17 5.34 -12.95 29.27
C GLY A 17 4.51 -12.59 28.04
N VAL A 18 5.10 -12.65 26.84
CA VAL A 18 4.39 -12.35 25.58
C VAL A 18 3.27 -13.36 25.33
N THR A 19 3.55 -14.65 25.51
CA THR A 19 2.55 -15.71 25.29
C THR A 19 1.37 -15.54 26.25
N PHE A 20 1.65 -15.35 27.54
CA PHE A 20 0.63 -15.12 28.55
C PHE A 20 -0.21 -13.88 28.23
N LEU A 21 0.44 -12.76 27.89
CA LEU A 21 -0.26 -11.52 27.57
C LEU A 21 -1.16 -11.69 26.32
N CYS A 22 -0.66 -12.31 25.26
CA CYS A 22 -1.45 -12.59 24.05
C CYS A 22 -2.65 -13.48 24.35
N VAL A 23 -2.45 -14.59 25.07
CA VAL A 23 -3.53 -15.51 25.43
C VAL A 23 -4.55 -14.80 26.32
N PHE A 24 -4.11 -14.05 27.32
CA PHE A 24 -4.98 -13.30 28.21
C PHE A 24 -5.81 -12.26 27.43
N MET A 25 -5.18 -11.44 26.58
CA MET A 25 -5.86 -10.41 25.79
C MET A 25 -6.79 -10.98 24.73
N LEU A 26 -6.56 -12.17 24.21
CA LEU A 26 -7.48 -12.83 23.29
C LEU A 26 -8.63 -13.54 24.02
N THR A 27 -8.35 -14.17 25.17
CA THR A 27 -9.32 -15.04 25.87
C THR A 27 -10.31 -14.25 26.71
N VAL A 28 -9.84 -13.24 27.45
CA VAL A 28 -10.72 -12.44 28.34
C VAL A 28 -11.84 -11.75 27.56
N PRO A 29 -11.59 -11.03 26.46
CA PRO A 29 -12.66 -10.42 25.67
C PRO A 29 -13.58 -11.44 25.00
N LEU A 30 -13.06 -12.63 24.67
CA LEU A 30 -13.87 -13.71 24.08
C LEU A 30 -14.86 -14.31 25.09
N LEU A 31 -14.46 -14.40 26.37
CA LEU A 31 -15.29 -14.91 27.46
C LEU A 31 -16.27 -13.86 28.00
N LEU A 32 -15.83 -12.60 28.14
CA LEU A 32 -16.66 -11.51 28.65
C LEU A 32 -17.53 -10.85 27.58
N GLY A 33 -17.18 -10.99 26.29
CA GLY A 33 -17.88 -10.38 25.17
C GLY A 33 -19.15 -11.13 24.76
N GLY A 34 -20.24 -10.40 24.55
CA GLY A 34 -21.49 -10.96 24.02
C GLY A 34 -21.33 -11.45 22.57
N LYS A 35 -21.53 -12.74 22.33
CA LYS A 35 -21.39 -13.33 20.99
C LYS A 35 -22.69 -13.20 20.18
N SER A 36 -22.83 -12.12 19.41
CA SER A 36 -23.93 -11.97 18.45
C SER A 36 -23.61 -12.62 17.10
N TRP A 37 -24.54 -13.44 16.60
CA TRP A 37 -24.46 -14.10 15.29
C TRP A 37 -25.51 -13.48 14.36
N GLY A 38 -25.09 -13.02 13.18
CA GLY A 38 -25.97 -12.48 12.16
C GLY A 38 -25.27 -12.47 10.81
N ARG A 39 -25.99 -12.78 9.73
CA ARG A 39 -25.43 -12.85 8.37
C ARG A 39 -24.71 -11.56 7.97
N ALA A 40 -25.35 -10.41 8.21
CA ALA A 40 -24.78 -9.09 7.90
C ALA A 40 -23.51 -8.75 8.70
N LYS A 41 -23.25 -9.40 9.84
CA LYS A 41 -22.03 -9.18 10.64
C LYS A 41 -20.78 -9.81 10.02
N GLN A 42 -20.97 -10.82 9.16
CA GLN A 42 -19.91 -11.53 8.45
C GLN A 42 -19.72 -11.02 7.01
N GLU A 43 -20.51 -10.03 6.60
CA GLU A 43 -20.37 -9.39 5.29
C GLU A 43 -19.32 -8.28 5.36
N GLN A 44 -18.58 -8.11 4.27
CA GLN A 44 -17.57 -7.05 4.15
C GLN A 44 -18.27 -5.69 4.23
N PHE A 45 -17.76 -4.79 5.06
CA PHE A 45 -18.36 -3.47 5.21
C PHE A 45 -18.07 -2.59 3.99
N GLU A 46 -19.11 -2.24 3.25
CA GLU A 46 -19.04 -1.28 2.11
C GLU A 46 -20.22 -0.30 2.16
N SER A 47 -20.50 0.27 3.34
CA SER A 47 -21.59 1.23 3.58
C SER A 47 -22.99 0.75 3.12
N GLY A 48 -23.27 -0.55 3.28
CA GLY A 48 -24.55 -1.16 2.89
C GLY A 48 -24.63 -1.59 1.41
N VAL A 49 -23.53 -1.44 0.64
CA VAL A 49 -23.41 -2.00 -0.69
C VAL A 49 -22.92 -3.45 -0.58
N VAL A 50 -23.55 -4.36 -1.34
CA VAL A 50 -23.05 -5.74 -1.45
C VAL A 50 -21.70 -5.73 -2.15
N GLY A 51 -20.68 -6.27 -1.49
CA GLY A 51 -19.31 -6.33 -2.00
C GLY A 51 -19.25 -6.83 -3.43
N ALA A 52 -19.00 -5.92 -4.38
CA ALA A 52 -19.06 -6.23 -5.81
C ALA A 52 -17.64 -6.46 -6.36
N GLY A 53 -17.24 -7.74 -6.43
CA GLY A 53 -16.02 -8.16 -7.11
C GLY A 53 -15.03 -8.88 -6.20
N GLY A 54 -14.17 -9.71 -6.81
CA GLY A 54 -13.13 -10.41 -6.07
C GLY A 54 -12.02 -9.47 -5.60
N ALA A 55 -11.43 -9.75 -4.44
CA ALA A 55 -10.27 -9.04 -3.87
C ALA A 55 -8.98 -9.15 -4.71
N ARG A 56 -9.06 -9.63 -5.96
CA ARG A 56 -7.94 -9.71 -6.90
C ARG A 56 -7.75 -8.40 -7.66
N ILE A 57 -7.50 -7.34 -6.90
CA ILE A 57 -6.96 -6.11 -7.46
C ILE A 57 -5.45 -6.26 -7.63
N ARG A 58 -4.92 -5.84 -8.79
CA ARG A 58 -3.48 -5.72 -8.97
C ARG A 58 -3.03 -4.50 -8.17
N LEU A 59 -2.52 -4.74 -6.97
CA LEU A 59 -1.86 -3.70 -6.18
C LEU A 59 -0.70 -3.13 -7.00
N SER A 60 -0.47 -1.81 -6.85
CA SER A 60 0.56 -1.10 -7.60
C SER A 60 1.93 -1.76 -7.40
N ALA A 61 2.66 -2.00 -8.49
CA ALA A 61 4.02 -2.56 -8.45
C ALA A 61 5.01 -1.70 -7.64
N LYS A 62 4.65 -0.45 -7.34
CA LYS A 62 5.45 0.46 -6.49
C LYS A 62 5.69 -0.09 -5.09
N PHE A 63 4.74 -0.84 -4.50
CA PHE A 63 4.93 -1.43 -3.18
C PHE A 63 5.99 -2.53 -3.18
N TYR A 64 6.11 -3.25 -4.30
CA TYR A 64 7.13 -4.29 -4.47
C TYR A 64 8.53 -3.67 -4.58
N LEU A 65 8.69 -2.57 -5.32
CA LEU A 65 9.97 -1.86 -5.45
C LEU A 65 10.49 -1.36 -4.10
N VAL A 66 9.62 -0.78 -3.27
CA VAL A 66 9.98 -0.35 -1.91
C VAL A 66 10.38 -1.55 -1.04
N ALA A 67 9.67 -2.68 -1.14
CA ALA A 67 9.96 -3.86 -0.34
C ALA A 67 11.30 -4.51 -0.71
N ILE A 68 11.60 -4.69 -2.00
CA ILE A 68 12.88 -5.27 -2.42
C ILE A 68 14.06 -4.35 -2.09
N PHE A 69 13.88 -3.03 -2.22
CA PHE A 69 14.88 -2.05 -1.81
C PHE A 69 15.13 -2.10 -0.29
N PHE A 70 14.08 -2.22 0.53
CA PHE A 70 14.22 -2.37 1.97
C PHE A 70 15.04 -3.61 2.34
N VAL A 71 14.77 -4.75 1.69
CA VAL A 71 15.52 -5.99 1.92
C VAL A 71 17.00 -5.84 1.55
N VAL A 72 17.30 -5.21 0.41
CA VAL A 72 18.69 -4.95 0.02
C VAL A 72 19.34 -4.01 1.04
N PHE A 73 18.74 -2.87 1.36
CA PHE A 73 19.31 -1.92 2.32
C PHE A 73 19.54 -2.53 3.71
N ASP A 74 18.65 -3.42 4.17
CA ASP A 74 18.80 -4.14 5.45
C ASP A 74 20.00 -5.11 5.45
N LEU A 75 20.22 -5.83 4.34
CA LEU A 75 21.42 -6.66 4.17
C LEU A 75 22.70 -5.82 4.17
N GLU A 76 22.68 -4.64 3.58
CA GLU A 76 23.84 -3.75 3.54
C GLU A 76 24.14 -3.15 4.92
N ALA A 77 23.10 -2.87 5.71
CA ALA A 77 23.25 -2.47 7.11
C ALA A 77 23.87 -3.59 7.97
N LEU A 78 23.54 -4.86 7.70
CA LEU A 78 24.19 -6.00 8.36
C LEU A 78 25.69 -6.07 8.05
N TYR A 79 26.09 -5.81 6.79
CA TYR A 79 27.51 -5.75 6.42
C TYR A 79 28.24 -4.61 7.14
N LEU A 80 27.62 -3.42 7.23
CA LEU A 80 28.18 -2.31 8.00
C LEU A 80 28.27 -2.62 9.49
N TYR A 81 27.30 -3.33 10.05
CA TYR A 81 27.34 -3.77 11.44
C TYR A 81 28.52 -4.71 11.69
N ALA A 82 28.72 -5.73 10.83
CA ALA A 82 29.85 -6.64 10.93
C ALA A 82 31.19 -5.88 10.90
N TRP A 83 31.35 -4.94 9.96
CA TRP A 83 32.52 -4.06 9.93
C TRP A 83 32.63 -3.19 11.18
N ALA A 84 31.53 -2.62 11.67
CA ALA A 84 31.49 -1.75 12.85
C ALA A 84 32.00 -2.45 14.13
N THR A 85 31.82 -3.77 14.24
CA THR A 85 32.34 -4.54 15.39
C THR A 85 33.86 -4.66 15.44
N SER A 86 34.57 -4.48 14.31
CA SER A 86 36.01 -4.73 14.18
C SER A 86 36.79 -3.60 13.49
N VAL A 87 36.30 -2.36 13.57
CA VAL A 87 36.88 -1.20 12.84
C VAL A 87 38.37 -1.00 13.14
N ARG A 88 38.82 -1.30 14.37
CA ARG A 88 40.22 -1.09 14.78
C ARG A 88 41.15 -2.12 14.17
N GLU A 89 40.67 -3.34 13.98
CA GLU A 89 41.43 -4.50 13.50
C GLU A 89 41.63 -4.46 11.98
N VAL A 90 40.64 -3.97 11.23
CA VAL A 90 40.70 -3.88 9.75
C VAL A 90 41.47 -2.63 9.27
N GLY A 91 41.65 -1.63 10.15
CA GLY A 91 42.45 -0.44 9.88
C GLY A 91 41.98 0.37 8.66
N TRP A 92 42.93 1.04 7.99
CA TRP A 92 42.60 1.97 6.91
C TRP A 92 42.03 1.35 5.65
N ILE A 93 42.43 0.11 5.34
CA ILE A 93 41.90 -0.62 4.18
C ILE A 93 40.44 -0.99 4.43
N GLY A 94 40.10 -1.42 5.64
CA GLY A 94 38.72 -1.70 6.04
C GLY A 94 37.83 -0.47 5.97
N PHE A 95 38.33 0.66 6.47
CA PHE A 95 37.62 1.94 6.39
C PHE A 95 37.38 2.38 4.94
N ALA A 96 38.40 2.31 4.07
CA ALA A 96 38.24 2.68 2.67
C ALA A 96 37.20 1.80 1.96
N THR A 97 37.21 0.50 2.24
CA THR A 97 36.21 -0.45 1.73
C THR A 97 34.80 -0.09 2.20
N ALA A 98 34.62 0.17 3.50
CA ALA A 98 33.33 0.58 4.06
C ALA A 98 32.86 1.93 3.51
N ALA A 99 33.76 2.88 3.30
CA ALA A 99 33.44 4.19 2.73
C ALA A 99 32.94 4.09 1.28
N VAL A 100 33.61 3.27 0.45
CA VAL A 100 33.17 3.00 -0.93
C VAL A 100 31.81 2.31 -0.92
N PHE A 101 31.62 1.34 -0.04
CA PHE A 101 30.37 0.62 0.11
C PHE A 101 29.20 1.56 0.48
N ILE A 102 29.38 2.44 1.47
CA ILE A 102 28.40 3.47 1.84
C ILE A 102 28.11 4.40 0.66
N LEU A 103 29.12 4.78 -0.11
CA LEU A 103 28.94 5.65 -1.29
C LEU A 103 28.05 4.98 -2.33
N VAL A 104 28.26 3.68 -2.59
CA VAL A 104 27.39 2.90 -3.50
C VAL A 104 25.94 2.86 -2.98
N LEU A 105 25.72 2.68 -1.67
CA LEU A 105 24.38 2.75 -1.07
C LEU A 105 23.72 4.11 -1.27
N LEU A 106 24.49 5.18 -1.09
CA LEU A 106 23.99 6.54 -1.23
C LEU A 106 23.58 6.82 -2.69
N VAL A 107 24.35 6.34 -3.66
CA VAL A 107 23.99 6.43 -5.09
C VAL A 107 22.70 5.65 -5.39
N GLY A 108 22.58 4.41 -4.88
CA GLY A 108 21.36 3.61 -5.04
C GLY A 108 20.12 4.28 -4.44
N LEU A 109 20.26 4.87 -3.24
CA LEU A 109 19.20 5.62 -2.58
C LEU A 109 18.77 6.86 -3.38
N ILE A 110 19.73 7.65 -3.88
CA ILE A 110 19.43 8.83 -4.70
C ILE A 110 18.70 8.42 -5.99
N TYR A 111 19.14 7.34 -6.63
CA TYR A 111 18.52 6.83 -7.84
C TYR A 111 17.04 6.45 -7.61
N GLU A 112 16.74 5.73 -6.53
CA GLU A 112 15.38 5.31 -6.20
C GLU A 112 14.48 6.52 -5.88
N LEU A 113 15.00 7.49 -5.12
CA LEU A 113 14.30 8.75 -4.83
C LEU A 113 13.97 9.51 -6.12
N SER A 114 14.90 9.55 -7.07
CA SER A 114 14.71 10.22 -8.37
C SER A 114 13.70 9.52 -9.27
N THR A 115 13.58 8.19 -9.17
CA THR A 115 12.66 7.38 -9.97
C THR A 115 11.19 7.58 -9.55
N GLY A 116 10.95 8.23 -8.40
CA GLY A 116 9.60 8.63 -7.98
C GLY A 116 8.73 7.44 -7.54
N ALA A 117 9.34 6.33 -7.13
CA ALA A 117 8.63 5.20 -6.53
C ALA A 117 7.83 5.62 -5.28
N LEU A 118 8.29 6.70 -4.61
CA LEU A 118 7.67 7.33 -3.44
C LEU A 118 6.52 8.29 -3.75
N ASN A 119 6.19 8.52 -5.03
CA ASN A 119 5.15 9.49 -5.38
C ASN A 119 3.76 8.85 -5.24
N TRP A 120 3.21 8.98 -4.03
CA TRP A 120 1.92 8.44 -3.61
C TRP A 120 0.76 9.42 -3.75
N ALA A 121 1.04 10.69 -4.02
CA ALA A 121 -0.02 11.64 -4.31
C ALA A 121 -0.77 11.14 -5.56
N PRO A 122 -2.11 11.00 -5.52
CA PRO A 122 -2.90 10.88 -6.72
C PRO A 122 -2.52 12.10 -7.57
N SER A 123 -1.76 11.88 -8.65
CA SER A 123 -1.58 12.94 -9.63
C SER A 123 -2.99 13.25 -10.11
N ASP A 124 -3.50 14.42 -9.73
CA ASP A 124 -4.82 14.86 -10.14
C ASP A 124 -4.80 14.84 -11.66
N LYS A 125 -5.37 13.79 -12.25
CA LYS A 125 -5.25 13.58 -13.69
C LYS A 125 -5.91 14.73 -14.46
N ARG A 126 -6.81 15.50 -13.81
CA ARG A 126 -7.32 16.78 -14.33
C ARG A 126 -6.20 17.79 -14.56
N LYS A 127 -5.25 17.93 -13.62
CA LYS A 127 -4.08 18.78 -13.81
C LYS A 127 -3.16 18.28 -14.91
N ALA A 128 -2.97 16.96 -15.02
CA ALA A 128 -2.16 16.36 -16.08
C ALA A 128 -2.75 16.60 -17.49
N VAL A 129 -4.08 16.68 -17.62
CA VAL A 129 -4.79 17.01 -18.87
C VAL A 129 -4.94 18.53 -19.07
N GLY A 130 -4.45 19.36 -18.15
CA GLY A 130 -4.54 20.82 -18.25
C GLY A 130 -5.95 21.38 -17.96
N ILE A 131 -6.85 20.56 -17.44
CA ILE A 131 -8.19 21.00 -17.01
C ILE A 131 -8.03 21.79 -15.72
N LYS A 132 -8.09 23.11 -15.82
CA LYS A 132 -8.16 23.98 -14.64
C LYS A 132 -9.58 23.91 -14.06
N PRO A 133 -9.78 23.46 -12.81
CA PRO A 133 -11.09 23.51 -12.19
C PRO A 133 -11.54 24.97 -12.13
N LYS A 134 -12.71 25.29 -12.71
CA LYS A 134 -13.28 26.65 -12.73
C LYS A 134 -13.87 27.07 -11.36
N ILE A 135 -13.46 26.39 -10.29
CA ILE A 135 -13.93 26.62 -8.92
C ILE A 135 -13.45 28.00 -8.48
N GLY A 136 -14.38 28.92 -8.26
CA GLY A 136 -14.14 30.34 -7.94
C GLY A 136 -14.10 31.31 -9.14
N SER A 137 -14.31 30.84 -10.38
CA SER A 137 -14.28 31.73 -11.56
C SER A 137 -15.57 32.58 -11.69
N PRO A 138 -15.50 33.84 -12.17
CA PRO A 138 -16.68 34.67 -12.42
C PRO A 138 -17.71 34.05 -13.37
N ASN A 139 -17.28 33.14 -14.25
CA ASN A 139 -18.13 32.39 -15.18
C ASN A 139 -18.35 30.93 -14.73
N MET A 140 -18.27 30.64 -13.43
CA MET A 140 -18.55 29.30 -12.91
C MET A 140 -20.06 29.05 -12.91
N ASN A 141 -20.50 28.08 -13.70
CA ASN A 141 -21.88 27.61 -13.65
C ASN A 141 -21.95 26.37 -12.76
N LEU A 142 -22.68 26.47 -11.63
CA LEU A 142 -22.89 25.36 -10.71
C LEU A 142 -23.64 24.20 -11.35
N ALA A 143 -24.52 24.50 -12.31
CA ALA A 143 -25.27 23.48 -13.03
C ALA A 143 -24.34 22.53 -13.80
N ASP A 144 -23.17 22.99 -14.26
CA ASP A 144 -22.20 22.14 -14.97
C ASP A 144 -21.47 21.17 -14.04
N ILE A 145 -21.46 21.42 -12.72
CA ILE A 145 -20.81 20.56 -11.72
C ILE A 145 -21.79 19.49 -11.22
N THR A 146 -23.08 19.82 -11.13
CA THR A 146 -24.12 18.93 -10.61
C THR A 146 -24.94 18.25 -11.70
N ARG A 147 -24.70 18.57 -12.98
CA ARG A 147 -25.38 17.94 -14.11
C ARG A 147 -24.85 16.52 -14.27
N PHE A 148 -25.67 15.54 -13.93
CA PHE A 148 -25.46 14.14 -14.25
C PHE A 148 -26.34 13.82 -15.46
N ASN A 149 -25.74 13.75 -16.65
CA ASN A 149 -26.50 13.50 -17.87
C ASN A 149 -26.75 11.99 -18.08
N SER A 150 -25.86 11.13 -17.56
CA SER A 150 -26.05 9.67 -17.56
C SER A 150 -25.17 8.95 -16.53
N ILE A 151 -25.46 7.66 -16.25
CA ILE A 151 -24.68 6.83 -15.33
C ILE A 151 -23.25 6.58 -15.86
N GLU A 152 -23.04 6.66 -17.17
CA GLU A 152 -21.70 6.50 -17.76
C GLU A 152 -20.75 7.62 -17.32
N GLU A 153 -21.27 8.82 -17.05
CA GLU A 153 -20.49 9.99 -16.58
C GLU A 153 -19.91 9.78 -15.16
N LEU A 154 -20.59 8.99 -14.33
CA LEU A 154 -20.10 8.59 -12.99
C LEU A 154 -18.96 7.56 -13.06
N VAL A 155 -18.82 6.88 -14.19
CA VAL A 155 -17.85 5.79 -14.37
C VAL A 155 -16.61 6.26 -15.13
N ILE A 156 -16.72 7.31 -15.93
CA ILE A 156 -15.62 7.84 -16.74
C ILE A 156 -14.75 8.79 -15.89
N ASP A 157 -13.45 8.50 -15.82
CA ASP A 157 -12.45 9.39 -15.20
C ASP A 157 -12.48 10.75 -15.95
N PRO A 158 -12.28 11.92 -15.30
CA PRO A 158 -12.14 13.23 -15.96
C PRO A 158 -11.15 13.31 -17.16
N THR A 159 -10.37 12.27 -17.38
CA THR A 159 -9.53 12.06 -18.58
C THR A 159 -10.27 11.48 -19.79
N GLY A 160 -11.58 11.19 -19.68
CA GLY A 160 -12.38 10.51 -20.69
C GLY A 160 -12.16 8.99 -20.73
N GLN A 161 -11.37 8.43 -19.81
CA GLN A 161 -11.09 7.00 -19.78
C GLN A 161 -12.04 6.25 -18.86
N ILE A 162 -12.52 5.12 -19.37
CA ILE A 162 -13.26 4.14 -18.58
C ILE A 162 -12.23 3.36 -17.74
N PRO A 163 -12.34 3.32 -16.40
CA PRO A 163 -11.41 2.58 -15.56
C PRO A 163 -11.38 1.11 -16.02
N ALA A 164 -10.19 0.51 -16.02
CA ALA A 164 -10.00 -0.87 -16.51
C ALA A 164 -10.94 -1.89 -15.84
N GLN A 165 -11.42 -1.58 -14.64
CA GLN A 165 -12.38 -2.37 -13.87
C GLN A 165 -13.81 -2.38 -14.47
N SER A 166 -14.23 -1.35 -15.21
CA SER A 166 -15.57 -1.27 -15.82
C SER A 166 -15.58 -1.43 -17.35
N SER A 167 -14.41 -1.40 -18.01
CA SER A 167 -14.26 -1.57 -19.46
C SER A 167 -14.94 -2.85 -20.01
N GLY A 168 -14.89 -3.96 -19.26
CA GLY A 168 -15.54 -5.22 -19.64
C GLY A 168 -17.08 -5.20 -19.52
N ARG A 169 -17.64 -4.33 -18.67
CA ARG A 169 -19.10 -4.17 -18.49
C ARG A 169 -19.73 -3.25 -19.54
N VAL A 170 -19.00 -2.23 -20.01
CA VAL A 170 -19.50 -1.26 -20.99
C VAL A 170 -19.71 -1.89 -22.38
N LYS A 171 -18.80 -2.78 -22.82
CA LYS A 171 -18.96 -3.48 -24.10
C LYS A 171 -20.18 -4.41 -24.17
N ALA A 172 -20.67 -4.89 -23.03
CA ALA A 172 -21.77 -5.85 -22.99
C ALA A 172 -23.15 -5.24 -23.26
N LYS A 173 -23.28 -3.90 -23.29
CA LYS A 173 -24.56 -3.21 -23.44
C LYS A 173 -24.55 -2.15 -24.54
N THR A 174 -24.16 -2.54 -25.76
CA THR A 174 -24.64 -1.83 -26.96
C THR A 174 -25.88 -2.59 -27.44
N PRO A 175 -27.12 -2.08 -27.27
CA PRO A 175 -28.28 -2.68 -27.89
C PRO A 175 -28.11 -2.52 -29.40
N ALA A 176 -28.12 -3.63 -30.13
CA ALA A 176 -28.23 -3.60 -31.58
C ALA A 176 -29.45 -2.77 -31.96
N THR A 177 -29.22 -1.74 -32.78
CA THR A 177 -30.25 -0.93 -33.42
C THR A 177 -31.35 -1.83 -33.97
N SER A 178 -32.57 -1.66 -33.45
CA SER A 178 -33.78 -2.25 -34.00
C SER A 178 -33.97 -1.73 -35.43
N SER A 179 -33.56 -2.51 -36.43
CA SER A 179 -34.03 -2.34 -37.80
C SER A 179 -35.48 -2.83 -37.84
N ILE A 180 -36.40 -1.92 -37.57
CA ILE A 180 -37.78 -2.05 -38.02
C ILE A 180 -37.71 -1.74 -39.53
N LYS A 181 -37.89 -2.77 -40.34
CA LYS A 181 -38.13 -2.66 -41.77
C LYS A 181 -39.58 -3.12 -42.00
N GLU A 182 -40.36 -2.24 -42.61
CA GLU A 182 -41.67 -2.52 -43.20
C GLU A 182 -41.60 -3.69 -44.20
#